data_AF-A0A4Y6KUM4-F1
#
_entry.id   AF-A0A4Y6KUM4-F1
#
_cell.length_a   1.000
_cell.length_b   1.000
_cell.length_c   1.000
_cell.angle_alpha   90.00
_cell.angle_beta   90.00
_cell.angle_gamma   90.00
#
_symmetry.space_group_name_H-M   'P 1'
#
loop_
_entity.id
_entity.type
_entity.pdbx_description
1 polymer ?
#
loop_
_entity_poly.entity_id
_entity_poly.type
_entity_poly.pdbx_seq_one_letter_code
_entity_poly.pdbx_strand_id
1 'polypeptide(L)'
;MPSTSIVFAGDQVALIVRGKNSHRHDPGVLEQHADCVLSNGAPVGFFGKGNAGSSGNASSGIGGSSRWSAGSSNSSGVGMTGVVYDFAGLSRARGNYVDARIARGTGTVSTVLLVQVSAAEAAAFDKAWADMMADPGMFNIVGWNCATHASQAFRKAGILSAGIPGLDTPDNLYKQICIEKAGKVSAAYGYVGFSAFGAGYMMTVEDV
;
A
#
# COMPACT_ATOMS: atom_id res chain seq x y z
N MET A 1 -1.98 -15.95 -19.92
CA MET A 1 -1.22 -14.70 -19.75
C MET A 1 0.14 -15.09 -19.18
N PRO A 2 1.26 -14.56 -19.71
CA PRO A 2 2.52 -14.68 -19.02
C PRO A 2 2.38 -14.07 -17.61
N SER A 3 3.09 -14.66 -16.66
CA SER A 3 3.08 -14.20 -15.29
C SER A 3 4.47 -14.38 -14.68
N THR A 4 4.87 -13.41 -13.86
CA THR A 4 6.11 -13.49 -13.10
C THR A 4 5.76 -13.90 -11.68
N SER A 5 6.40 -14.96 -11.18
CA SER A 5 6.30 -15.39 -9.78
C SER A 5 7.52 -14.92 -9.02
N ILE A 6 7.29 -14.25 -7.88
CA ILE A 6 8.33 -13.63 -7.06
C ILE A 6 8.21 -14.21 -5.65
N VAL A 7 9.28 -14.87 -5.22
CA VAL A 7 9.42 -15.43 -3.87
C VAL A 7 10.31 -14.50 -3.05
N PHE A 8 9.97 -14.31 -1.78
CA PHE A 8 10.69 -13.44 -0.86
C PHE A 8 11.42 -14.32 0.17
N ALA A 9 12.75 -14.24 0.18
CA ALA A 9 13.60 -15.06 1.03
C ALA A 9 14.26 -14.26 2.18
N GLY A 10 13.76 -13.05 2.47
CA GLY A 10 14.34 -12.12 3.44
C GLY A 10 15.43 -11.20 2.87
N ASP A 11 15.71 -11.29 1.57
CA ASP A 11 16.73 -10.51 0.84
C ASP A 11 16.15 -9.36 -0.01
N GLN A 12 14.82 -9.24 -0.04
CA GLN A 12 14.12 -8.18 -0.74
C GLN A 12 12.81 -7.81 -0.03
N VAL A 13 12.39 -6.56 -0.24
CA VAL A 13 11.06 -6.04 0.08
C VAL A 13 10.50 -5.37 -1.18
N ALA A 14 9.22 -5.00 -1.19
CA ALA A 14 8.66 -4.29 -2.34
C ALA A 14 7.81 -3.08 -1.96
N LEU A 15 7.81 -2.08 -2.84
CA LEU A 15 6.77 -1.07 -2.94
C LEU A 15 5.83 -1.46 -4.08
N ILE A 16 4.53 -1.36 -3.88
CA ILE A 16 3.52 -1.51 -4.93
C ILE A 16 2.82 -0.18 -5.10
N VAL A 17 2.87 0.36 -6.32
CA VAL A 17 2.12 1.54 -6.69
C VAL A 17 0.93 1.12 -7.54
N ARG A 18 -0.26 1.14 -6.93
CA ARG A 18 -1.54 0.94 -7.63
C ARG A 18 -1.81 2.14 -8.54
N GLY A 19 -2.36 1.91 -9.73
CA GLY A 19 -2.62 2.96 -10.72
C GLY A 19 -1.38 3.39 -11.53
N LYS A 20 -0.17 2.92 -11.17
CA LYS A 20 1.02 3.05 -12.00
C LYS A 20 1.08 1.89 -12.99
N ASN A 21 0.90 2.17 -14.29
CA ASN A 21 0.71 1.14 -15.32
C ASN A 21 2.00 0.71 -16.02
N SER A 22 3.13 1.36 -15.72
CA SER A 22 4.46 0.96 -16.17
C SER A 22 5.53 1.69 -15.36
N HIS A 23 6.79 1.28 -15.53
CA HIS A 23 7.95 1.96 -14.92
C HIS A 23 7.97 3.48 -15.18
N ARG A 24 7.53 3.91 -16.38
CA ARG A 24 7.57 5.30 -16.84
C ARG A 24 6.24 6.04 -16.70
N HIS A 25 5.18 5.38 -16.25
CA HIS A 25 3.86 6.00 -16.11
C HIS A 25 3.81 6.93 -14.90
N ASP A 26 3.32 8.15 -15.08
CA ASP A 26 3.12 9.11 -13.99
C ASP A 26 1.62 9.23 -13.69
N PRO A 27 1.08 8.48 -12.71
CA PRO A 27 -0.35 8.51 -12.39
C PRO A 27 -0.80 9.85 -11.81
N GLY A 28 -2.09 10.17 -11.96
CA GLY A 28 -2.69 11.32 -11.29
C GLY A 28 -2.54 11.23 -9.77
N VAL A 29 -2.48 12.38 -9.09
CA VAL A 29 -2.19 12.45 -7.63
C VAL A 29 -3.19 11.63 -6.79
N LEU A 30 -4.46 11.58 -7.20
CA LEU A 30 -5.53 10.86 -6.50
C LEU A 30 -5.80 9.45 -7.08
N GLU A 31 -5.09 9.06 -8.13
CA GLU A 31 -5.33 7.81 -8.87
C GLU A 31 -4.40 6.68 -8.43
N GLN A 32 -3.64 6.91 -7.37
CA GLN A 32 -2.56 6.04 -6.94
C GLN A 32 -2.64 5.71 -5.45
N HIS A 33 -2.14 4.53 -5.12
CA HIS A 33 -2.01 4.06 -3.73
C HIS A 33 -0.70 3.30 -3.56
N ALA A 34 -0.08 3.45 -2.39
CA ALA A 34 1.13 2.73 -2.01
C ALA A 34 0.80 1.58 -1.05
N ASP A 35 1.08 0.35 -1.46
CA ASP A 35 1.22 -0.80 -0.58
C ASP A 35 2.70 -1.21 -0.50
N CYS A 36 3.04 -2.08 0.44
CA CYS A 36 4.34 -2.70 0.53
C CYS A 36 4.24 -4.23 0.61
N VAL A 37 5.38 -4.89 0.39
CA VAL A 37 5.53 -6.32 0.60
C VAL A 37 6.67 -6.51 1.59
N LEU A 38 6.39 -7.23 2.67
CA LEU A 38 7.33 -7.56 3.73
C LEU A 38 8.38 -8.56 3.26
N SER A 39 9.42 -8.77 4.06
CA SER A 39 10.56 -9.62 3.70
C SER A 39 10.21 -11.11 3.50
N ASN A 40 9.04 -11.53 4.00
CA ASN A 40 8.46 -12.86 3.81
C ASN A 40 7.41 -12.92 2.68
N GLY A 41 7.25 -11.84 1.91
CA GLY A 41 6.30 -11.74 0.80
C GLY A 41 4.89 -11.32 1.20
N ALA A 42 4.59 -11.13 2.49
CA ALA A 42 3.26 -10.73 2.92
C ALA A 42 2.94 -9.29 2.47
N PRO A 43 1.78 -9.05 1.84
CA PRO A 43 1.36 -7.70 1.51
C PRO A 43 0.89 -6.94 2.75
N VAL A 44 1.20 -5.65 2.79
CA VAL A 44 0.80 -4.72 3.84
C VAL A 44 0.49 -3.35 3.25
N GLY A 45 -0.51 -2.65 3.77
CA GLY A 45 -0.84 -1.30 3.30
C GLY A 45 -1.44 -0.44 4.40
N PHE A 46 -1.32 0.88 4.26
CA PHE A 46 -1.85 1.86 5.21
C PHE A 46 -3.01 2.64 4.59
N PHE A 47 -4.14 2.70 5.31
CA PHE A 47 -5.39 3.28 4.84
C PHE A 47 -5.98 4.21 5.89
N GLY A 48 -6.87 5.10 5.46
CA GLY A 48 -7.78 5.81 6.35
C GLY A 48 -9.12 5.09 6.43
N LYS A 49 -9.65 4.96 7.65
CA LYS A 49 -11.02 4.54 7.90
C LYS A 49 -11.78 5.73 8.48
N GLY A 50 -12.96 6.01 7.91
CA GLY A 50 -13.80 7.11 8.38
C GLY A 50 -14.09 6.98 9.88
N ASN A 51 -14.03 8.09 10.61
CA ASN A 51 -14.37 8.11 12.03
C ASN A 51 -15.87 7.87 12.19
N ALA A 52 -16.25 6.69 12.67
CA ALA A 52 -17.57 6.50 13.25
C ALA A 52 -17.60 7.21 14.62
N GLY A 53 -17.68 8.55 14.62
CA GLY A 53 -17.69 9.33 15.87
C GLY A 53 -17.17 10.75 15.75
N SER A 54 -18.01 11.64 15.22
CA SER A 54 -18.13 13.02 15.72
C SER A 54 -19.55 13.46 15.38
N SER A 55 -20.51 12.92 16.12
CA SER A 55 -21.86 13.49 16.23
C SER A 55 -21.76 14.78 17.04
N GLY A 56 -21.28 15.84 16.39
CA GLY A 56 -21.56 17.21 16.80
C GLY A 56 -23.04 17.49 16.53
N ASN A 57 -23.80 17.63 17.60
CA ASN A 57 -25.25 17.79 17.62
C ASN A 57 -25.70 19.06 16.86
N ALA A 58 -26.46 18.93 15.76
CA ALA A 58 -27.35 19.99 15.26
C ALA A 58 -28.46 19.45 14.33
N SER A 59 -29.67 19.36 14.91
CA SER A 59 -31.03 19.50 14.33
C SER A 59 -31.50 18.62 13.15
N SER A 60 -32.45 17.73 13.50
CA SER A 60 -33.75 17.46 12.85
C SER A 60 -33.83 17.12 11.35
N GLY A 61 -34.24 15.88 11.05
CA GLY A 61 -34.76 15.52 9.71
C GLY A 61 -35.00 14.03 9.46
N ILE A 62 -36.17 13.54 9.89
CA ILE A 62 -37.04 12.52 9.27
C ILE A 62 -36.43 11.49 8.29
N GLY A 63 -36.51 10.21 8.68
CA GLY A 63 -37.09 9.11 7.86
C GLY A 63 -36.21 8.40 6.82
N GLY A 64 -36.13 7.06 6.92
CA GLY A 64 -35.78 6.20 5.77
C GLY A 64 -35.05 4.91 6.13
N SER A 65 -35.77 3.79 6.01
CA SER A 65 -35.35 2.42 6.29
C SER A 65 -34.23 1.88 5.39
N SER A 66 -33.19 1.34 6.04
CA SER A 66 -32.36 0.17 5.69
C SER A 66 -32.29 -0.28 4.21
N ARG A 67 -31.13 -0.06 3.59
CA ARG A 67 -30.46 -0.98 2.64
C ARG A 67 -29.01 -0.53 2.45
N TRP A 68 -28.09 -1.50 2.46
CA TRP A 68 -26.65 -1.31 2.56
C TRP A 68 -26.09 -0.39 1.46
N SER A 69 -25.69 0.82 1.85
CA SER A 69 -24.84 1.70 1.04
C SER A 69 -23.45 1.73 1.66
N ALA A 70 -22.48 1.25 0.88
CA ALA A 70 -21.06 1.45 1.11
C ALA A 70 -20.80 2.90 1.51
N GLY A 71 -20.11 3.07 2.64
CA GLY A 71 -20.02 4.31 3.41
C GLY A 71 -19.66 5.53 2.57
N SER A 72 -20.68 6.29 2.20
CA SER A 72 -20.59 7.73 1.99
C SER A 72 -20.76 8.38 3.36
N SER A 73 -19.67 8.87 3.92
CA SER A 73 -19.70 9.70 5.12
C SER A 73 -18.57 10.72 5.01
N ASN A 74 -18.98 11.97 4.84
CA ASN A 74 -18.16 13.17 4.61
C ASN A 74 -17.07 13.37 5.67
N SER A 75 -15.93 12.70 5.52
CA SER A 75 -14.67 13.17 6.09
C SER A 75 -13.73 13.42 4.92
N SER A 76 -13.43 14.69 4.67
CA SER A 76 -12.68 15.20 3.52
C SER A 76 -11.20 14.78 3.56
N GLY A 77 -10.92 13.49 3.69
CA GLY A 77 -9.58 12.92 3.73
C GLY A 77 -8.72 13.39 4.91
N VAL A 78 -9.22 14.23 5.82
CA VAL A 78 -8.49 14.84 6.94
C VAL A 78 -9.04 14.30 8.25
N GLY A 79 -8.15 13.87 9.14
CA GLY A 79 -8.50 13.40 10.49
C GLY A 79 -9.16 12.03 10.52
N MET A 80 -8.91 11.17 9.52
CA MET A 80 -9.37 9.77 9.55
C MET A 80 -8.51 8.94 10.51
N THR A 81 -9.09 7.89 11.07
CA THR A 81 -8.33 6.90 11.84
C THR A 81 -7.45 6.11 10.87
N GLY A 82 -6.15 6.04 11.14
CA GLY A 82 -5.23 5.21 10.38
C GLY A 82 -5.51 3.73 10.63
N VAL A 83 -5.34 2.90 9.61
CA VAL A 83 -5.39 1.44 9.74
C VAL A 83 -4.35 0.81 8.84
N VAL A 84 -3.58 -0.13 9.41
CA VAL A 84 -2.73 -1.02 8.63
C VAL A 84 -3.54 -2.28 8.31
N TYR A 85 -3.57 -2.68 7.04
CA TYR A 85 -4.09 -3.97 6.63
C TYR A 85 -2.96 -4.91 6.26
N ASP A 86 -2.97 -6.08 6.89
CA ASP A 86 -2.23 -7.27 6.46
C ASP A 86 -2.98 -8.00 5.35
N PHE A 87 -2.46 -9.14 4.89
CA PHE A 87 -3.11 -9.98 3.89
C PHE A 87 -4.59 -10.27 4.20
N ALA A 88 -4.92 -10.57 5.46
CA ALA A 88 -6.29 -10.90 5.86
C ALA A 88 -7.20 -9.67 5.82
N GLY A 89 -6.71 -8.51 6.27
CA GLY A 89 -7.38 -7.22 6.18
C GLY A 89 -7.62 -6.81 4.73
N LEU A 90 -6.58 -6.89 3.89
CA LEU A 90 -6.65 -6.59 2.47
C LEU A 90 -7.63 -7.53 1.75
N SER A 91 -7.59 -8.83 2.02
CA SER A 91 -8.52 -9.80 1.41
C SER A 91 -9.98 -9.45 1.69
N ARG A 92 -10.30 -8.94 2.89
CA ARG A 92 -11.67 -8.55 3.26
C ARG A 92 -12.09 -7.20 2.71
N ALA A 93 -11.19 -6.20 2.75
CA ALA A 93 -11.53 -4.82 2.45
C ALA A 93 -11.22 -4.39 1.01
N ARG A 94 -10.26 -5.06 0.36
CA ARG A 94 -9.59 -4.67 -0.90
C ARG A 94 -9.15 -5.92 -1.68
N GLY A 95 -10.09 -6.80 -2.06
CA GLY A 95 -9.74 -8.05 -2.75
C GLY A 95 -8.88 -7.87 -4.01
N ASN A 96 -9.08 -6.77 -4.75
CA ASN A 96 -8.27 -6.39 -5.92
C ASN A 96 -6.80 -6.03 -5.60
N TYR A 97 -6.42 -5.94 -4.33
CA TYR A 97 -5.04 -5.68 -3.92
C TYR A 97 -4.25 -6.97 -3.67
N VAL A 98 -4.94 -8.10 -3.48
CA VAL A 98 -4.30 -9.37 -3.14
C VAL A 98 -4.63 -10.52 -4.08
N ASP A 99 -5.62 -10.37 -4.95
CA ASP A 99 -6.02 -11.37 -5.94
C ASP A 99 -5.91 -10.78 -7.36
N ALA A 100 -5.02 -11.36 -8.18
CA ALA A 100 -4.76 -10.90 -9.55
C ALA A 100 -5.99 -11.04 -10.46
N ARG A 101 -6.86 -12.04 -10.23
CA ARG A 101 -8.10 -12.20 -10.99
C ARG A 101 -9.08 -11.09 -10.66
N ILE A 102 -9.22 -10.73 -9.38
CA ILE A 102 -10.07 -9.61 -8.98
C ILE A 102 -9.47 -8.31 -9.50
N ALA A 103 -8.16 -8.10 -9.36
CA ALA A 103 -7.46 -6.93 -9.89
C ALA A 103 -7.70 -6.74 -11.38
N ARG A 104 -7.66 -7.82 -12.16
CA ARG A 104 -8.01 -7.82 -13.59
C ARG A 104 -9.46 -7.45 -13.84
N GLY A 105 -10.38 -8.07 -13.11
CA GLY A 105 -11.81 -7.77 -13.22
C GLY A 105 -12.17 -6.33 -12.87
N THR A 106 -11.38 -5.66 -12.03
CA THR A 106 -11.58 -4.27 -11.63
C THR A 106 -10.63 -3.28 -12.32
N GLY A 107 -9.79 -3.73 -13.27
CA GLY A 107 -8.82 -2.88 -13.97
C GLY A 107 -7.73 -2.28 -13.06
N THR A 108 -7.43 -2.91 -11.92
CA THR A 108 -6.43 -2.43 -10.96
C THR A 108 -5.03 -2.88 -11.37
N VAL A 109 -4.46 -2.15 -12.33
CA VAL A 109 -3.06 -2.32 -12.75
C VAL A 109 -2.13 -1.68 -11.70
N SER A 110 -1.00 -2.34 -11.45
CA SER A 110 -0.01 -1.89 -10.46
C SER A 110 1.41 -2.02 -11.01
N THR A 111 2.32 -1.17 -10.55
CA THR A 111 3.77 -1.35 -10.72
C THR A 111 4.37 -1.74 -9.38
N VAL A 112 5.09 -2.86 -9.37
CA VAL A 112 5.87 -3.38 -8.25
C VAL A 112 7.31 -2.94 -8.43
N LEU A 113 7.91 -2.34 -7.39
CA LEU A 113 9.33 -2.08 -7.27
C LEU A 113 9.92 -3.02 -6.22
N LEU A 114 10.66 -4.03 -6.65
CA LEU A 114 11.45 -4.89 -5.79
C LEU A 114 12.73 -4.14 -5.38
N VAL A 115 13.07 -4.18 -4.11
CA VAL A 115 14.23 -3.51 -3.53
C VAL A 115 15.07 -4.56 -2.80
N GLN A 116 16.30 -4.77 -3.26
CA GLN A 116 17.26 -5.63 -2.57
C GLN A 116 17.68 -4.99 -1.25
N VAL A 117 17.68 -5.77 -0.18
CA VAL A 117 17.98 -5.32 1.18
C VAL A 117 18.88 -6.31 1.90
N SER A 118 19.64 -5.82 2.88
CA SER A 118 20.29 -6.69 3.85
C SER A 118 19.28 -7.31 4.81
N ALA A 119 19.66 -8.41 5.48
CA ALA A 119 18.82 -9.03 6.51
C ALA A 119 18.46 -8.06 7.65
N ALA A 120 19.35 -7.12 7.98
CA ALA A 120 19.09 -6.09 8.99
C ALA A 120 18.05 -5.06 8.51
N GLU A 121 18.18 -4.57 7.28
CA GLU A 121 17.19 -3.68 6.65
C GLU A 121 15.82 -4.39 6.55
N ALA A 122 15.79 -5.65 6.14
CA ALA A 122 14.57 -6.47 6.05
C ALA A 122 13.86 -6.58 7.42
N ALA A 123 14.58 -7.00 8.46
CA ALA A 123 14.01 -7.13 9.80
C ALA A 123 13.51 -5.79 10.36
N ALA A 124 14.24 -4.69 10.10
CA ALA A 124 13.83 -3.36 10.53
C ALA A 124 12.61 -2.83 9.74
N PHE A 125 12.49 -3.16 8.46
CA PHE A 125 11.33 -2.83 7.63
C PHE A 125 10.07 -3.56 8.10
N ASP A 126 10.18 -4.87 8.35
CA ASP A 126 9.09 -5.68 8.88
C ASP A 126 8.66 -5.20 10.27
N LYS A 127 9.62 -4.90 11.14
CA LYS A 127 9.36 -4.32 12.45
C LYS A 127 8.64 -2.97 12.35
N ALA A 128 9.05 -2.11 11.41
CA ALA A 128 8.41 -0.80 11.24
C ALA A 128 6.91 -0.93 10.91
N TRP A 129 6.55 -1.91 10.07
CA TRP A 129 5.15 -2.21 9.77
C TRP A 129 4.41 -2.84 10.94
N ALA A 130 5.04 -3.75 11.69
CA ALA A 130 4.45 -4.33 12.89
C ALA A 130 4.17 -3.25 13.95
N ASP A 131 5.11 -2.33 14.18
CA ASP A 131 4.94 -1.21 15.10
C ASP A 131 3.82 -0.27 14.62
N MET A 132 3.75 0.04 13.32
CA MET A 132 2.65 0.84 12.75
C MET A 132 1.29 0.11 12.81
N MET A 133 1.26 -1.21 12.77
CA MET A 133 0.02 -1.95 12.94
C MET A 133 -0.48 -1.90 14.39
N ALA A 134 0.44 -1.92 15.36
CA ALA A 134 0.12 -1.79 16.78
C ALA A 134 -0.35 -0.37 17.14
N ASP A 135 0.23 0.66 16.50
CA ASP A 135 -0.16 2.06 16.66
C ASP A 135 -0.20 2.78 15.30
N PRO A 136 -1.33 2.68 14.57
CA PRO A 136 -1.44 3.23 13.22
C PRO A 136 -1.63 4.74 13.18
N GLY A 137 -1.90 5.38 14.32
CA GLY A 137 -2.14 6.82 14.37
C GLY A 137 -3.28 7.29 13.45
N MET A 138 -3.05 8.42 12.79
CA MET A 138 -4.05 9.12 11.97
C MET A 138 -3.70 9.07 10.48
N PHE A 139 -4.73 9.19 9.65
CA PHE A 139 -4.60 9.34 8.21
C PHE A 139 -5.06 10.74 7.78
N ASN A 140 -4.23 11.40 6.95
CA ASN A 140 -4.63 12.56 6.17
C ASN A 140 -4.32 12.33 4.68
N ILE A 141 -5.10 12.90 3.77
CA ILE A 141 -4.92 12.70 2.32
C ILE A 141 -3.69 13.45 1.79
N VAL A 142 -3.39 14.63 2.35
CA VAL A 142 -2.19 15.43 2.08
C VAL A 142 -1.28 15.40 3.30
N GLY A 143 -0.12 14.74 3.15
CA GLY A 143 0.75 14.39 4.27
C GLY A 143 0.09 13.34 5.18
N TRP A 144 0.85 12.44 5.78
CA TRP A 144 0.28 11.34 6.61
C TRP A 144 -0.69 10.41 5.85
N ASN A 145 -0.40 10.14 4.59
CA ASN A 145 -1.17 9.20 3.75
C ASN A 145 -0.44 7.85 3.60
N CYS A 146 -0.89 7.01 2.67
CA CYS A 146 -0.27 5.72 2.37
C CYS A 146 1.22 5.83 1.97
N ALA A 147 1.59 6.81 1.15
CA ALA A 147 2.97 7.02 0.72
C ALA A 147 3.85 7.52 1.87
N THR A 148 3.34 8.42 2.72
CA THR A 148 4.06 8.87 3.91
C THR A 148 4.42 7.68 4.82
N HIS A 149 3.48 6.78 5.09
CA HIS A 149 3.72 5.63 5.97
C HIS A 149 4.62 4.58 5.34
N ALA A 150 4.47 4.32 4.03
CA ALA A 150 5.42 3.49 3.29
C ALA A 150 6.84 4.06 3.37
N SER A 151 7.01 5.37 3.12
CA SER A 151 8.29 6.08 3.26
C SER A 151 8.86 5.97 4.68
N GLN A 152 8.02 6.08 5.71
CA GLN A 152 8.46 5.89 7.10
C GLN A 152 9.01 4.49 7.36
N ALA A 153 8.39 3.43 6.82
CA ALA A 153 8.94 2.07 6.94
C ALA A 153 10.32 1.96 6.28
N PHE A 154 10.46 2.46 5.05
CA PHE A 154 11.74 2.48 4.34
C PHE A 154 12.82 3.27 5.10
N ARG A 155 12.47 4.41 5.70
CA ARG A 155 13.40 5.23 6.48
C ARG A 155 13.79 4.61 7.80
N LYS A 156 12.83 4.06 8.55
CA LYS A 156 13.09 3.34 9.82
C LYS A 156 13.98 2.12 9.60
N ALA A 157 13.89 1.50 8.43
CA ALA A 157 14.76 0.40 8.03
C ALA A 157 16.16 0.82 7.57
N GLY A 158 16.44 2.12 7.42
CA GLY A 158 17.70 2.61 6.84
C GLY A 158 17.80 2.43 5.32
N ILE A 159 16.69 2.06 4.65
CA ILE A 159 16.64 1.88 3.20
C ILE A 159 16.64 3.25 2.51
N LEU A 160 15.89 4.22 3.03
CA LEU A 160 15.88 5.61 2.56
C LEU A 160 16.51 6.55 3.58
N SER A 161 17.22 7.56 3.08
CA SER A 161 17.90 8.56 3.91
C SER A 161 16.99 9.69 4.38
N ALA A 162 15.94 10.02 3.62
CA ALA A 162 15.06 11.16 3.86
C ALA A 162 13.59 10.86 3.52
N GLY A 163 12.69 11.78 3.90
CA GLY A 163 11.28 11.76 3.49
C GLY A 163 11.11 11.96 1.98
N ILE A 164 9.87 11.77 1.50
CA ILE A 164 9.54 11.90 0.08
C ILE A 164 9.84 13.35 -0.38
N PRO A 165 10.63 13.55 -1.43
CA PRO A 165 10.81 14.87 -2.01
C PRO A 165 9.50 15.41 -2.62
N GLY A 166 9.10 16.62 -2.23
CA GLY A 166 7.92 17.27 -2.78
C GLY A 166 6.61 16.77 -2.15
N LEU A 167 5.62 16.47 -2.99
CA LEU A 167 4.33 15.95 -2.53
C LEU A 167 4.45 14.46 -2.16
N ASP A 168 3.83 14.07 -1.04
CA ASP A 168 3.77 12.67 -0.57
C ASP A 168 2.87 11.81 -1.48
N THR A 169 3.34 11.50 -2.69
CA THR A 169 2.66 10.58 -3.61
C THR A 169 3.39 9.24 -3.68
N PRO A 170 2.66 8.13 -3.90
CA PRO A 170 3.27 6.83 -4.18
C PRO A 170 4.31 6.86 -5.30
N ASP A 171 4.07 7.60 -6.37
CA ASP A 171 4.98 7.73 -7.50
C ASP A 171 6.24 8.56 -7.18
N ASN A 172 6.13 9.60 -6.35
CA ASN A 172 7.32 10.32 -5.88
C ASN A 172 8.18 9.44 -4.97
N LEU A 173 7.56 8.63 -4.10
CA LEU A 173 8.27 7.62 -3.30
C LEU A 173 8.95 6.58 -4.22
N TYR A 174 8.24 6.08 -5.23
CA TYR A 174 8.78 5.16 -6.22
C TYR A 174 10.04 5.71 -6.90
N LYS A 175 9.97 6.96 -7.38
CA LYS A 175 11.10 7.66 -8.02
C LYS A 175 12.26 7.85 -7.06
N GLN A 176 11.99 8.24 -5.81
CA GLN A 176 13.03 8.37 -4.78
C GLN A 176 13.76 7.05 -4.55
N ILE A 177 13.04 5.94 -4.37
CA ILE A 177 13.66 4.63 -4.18
C ILE A 177 14.51 4.24 -5.40
N CYS A 178 14.04 4.50 -6.62
CA CYS A 178 14.82 4.22 -7.82
C CYS A 178 16.16 4.99 -7.86
N ILE A 179 16.20 6.21 -7.32
CA ILE A 179 17.40 7.04 -7.26
C ILE A 179 18.32 6.59 -6.13
N GLU A 180 17.83 6.52 -4.89
CA GLU A 180 18.66 6.20 -3.71
C GLU A 180 19.15 4.75 -3.69
N LYS A 181 18.42 3.84 -4.34
CA LYS A 181 18.78 2.42 -4.46
C LYS A 181 19.08 2.02 -5.90
N ALA A 182 19.65 2.92 -6.69
CA ALA A 182 20.10 2.62 -8.05
C ALA A 182 20.98 1.36 -8.09
N GLY A 183 20.69 0.46 -9.03
CA GLY A 183 21.36 -0.84 -9.16
C GLY A 183 20.92 -1.93 -8.17
N LYS A 184 20.03 -1.61 -7.21
CA LYS A 184 19.46 -2.55 -6.23
C LYS A 184 17.94 -2.72 -6.38
N VAL A 185 17.38 -2.26 -7.49
CA VAL A 185 15.93 -2.30 -7.74
C VAL A 185 15.62 -2.96 -9.07
N SER A 186 14.46 -3.62 -9.13
CA SER A 186 13.86 -4.13 -10.35
C SER A 186 12.36 -3.90 -10.35
N ALA A 187 11.77 -3.65 -11.51
CA ALA A 187 10.35 -3.35 -11.63
C ALA A 187 9.60 -4.41 -12.44
N ALA A 188 8.38 -4.72 -12.01
CA ALA A 188 7.38 -5.47 -12.75
C ALA A 188 6.06 -4.70 -12.74
N TYR A 189 5.20 -4.86 -13.74
CA TYR A 189 3.90 -4.20 -13.76
C TYR A 189 2.84 -5.13 -14.34
N GLY A 190 1.61 -5.00 -13.85
CA GLY A 190 0.54 -5.93 -14.18
C GLY A 190 -0.55 -6.01 -13.11
N TYR A 191 -1.32 -7.09 -13.17
CA TYR A 191 -2.28 -7.46 -12.13
C TYR A 191 -1.57 -8.27 -11.05
N VAL A 192 -1.59 -7.75 -9.82
CA VAL A 192 -0.83 -8.34 -8.70
C VAL A 192 -1.73 -9.25 -7.87
N GLY A 193 -1.22 -10.43 -7.53
CA GLY A 193 -1.84 -11.36 -6.61
C GLY A 193 -0.83 -11.97 -5.64
N PHE A 194 -1.33 -12.58 -4.57
CA PHE A 194 -0.53 -13.23 -3.54
C PHE A 194 -1.11 -14.59 -3.21
N SER A 195 -0.24 -15.55 -2.91
CA SER A 195 -0.61 -16.89 -2.46
C SER A 195 0.35 -17.36 -1.37
N ALA A 196 -0.12 -18.23 -0.47
CA ALA A 196 0.73 -18.80 0.57
C ALA A 196 1.88 -19.61 -0.07
N PHE A 197 3.10 -19.43 0.43
CA PHE A 197 4.28 -20.14 -0.04
C PHE A 197 5.27 -20.35 1.11
N GLY A 198 5.49 -21.60 1.51
CA GLY A 198 6.25 -21.91 2.72
C GLY A 198 5.62 -21.27 3.96
N ALA A 199 6.43 -20.54 4.74
CA ALA A 199 5.97 -19.78 5.90
C ALA A 199 5.50 -18.34 5.57
N GLY A 200 5.58 -17.94 4.29
CA GLY A 200 5.27 -16.59 3.83
C GLY A 200 4.34 -16.61 2.62
N TYR A 201 4.60 -15.70 1.68
CA TYR A 201 3.81 -15.54 0.48
C TYR A 201 4.68 -15.46 -0.76
N MET A 202 4.13 -15.93 -1.86
CA MET A 202 4.61 -15.68 -3.21
C MET A 202 3.72 -14.62 -3.85
N MET A 203 4.34 -13.63 -4.47
CA MET A 203 3.65 -12.62 -5.27
C MET A 203 3.64 -13.05 -6.73
N THR A 204 2.53 -12.86 -7.42
CA THR A 204 2.40 -13.04 -8.86
C THR A 204 2.08 -11.70 -9.51
N VAL A 205 2.73 -11.39 -10.62
CA VAL A 205 2.40 -10.25 -11.49
C VAL A 205 2.02 -10.81 -12.85
N GLU A 206 0.75 -10.67 -13.22
CA GLU A 206 0.22 -11.09 -14.52
C GLU A 206 0.24 -9.91 -15.50
N ASP A 207 0.66 -10.14 -16.73
CA ASP A 207 0.71 -9.10 -17.76
C ASP A 207 -0.68 -8.48 -18.03
N VAL A 208 -0.67 -7.18 -18.40
CA VAL A 208 -1.87 -6.39 -18.74
C VAL A 208 -2.41 -6.76 -20.12
#